data_AF-A0AA39KTK7-F1
#
_entry.id   AF-A0AA39KTK7-F1
#
_cell.length_a   1.000
_cell.length_b   1.000
_cell.length_c   1.000
_cell.angle_alpha   90.00
_cell.angle_beta   90.00
_cell.angle_gamma   90.00
#
_symmetry.space_group_name_H-M   'P 1'
#
loop_
_entity.id
_entity.type
_entity.pdbx_description
1 polymer ?
#
loop_
_entity_poly.entity_id
_entity_poly.type
_entity_poly.pdbx_seq_one_letter_code
_entity_poly.pdbx_strand_id
1 'polypeptide(L)'
;MSEGKASQTGGVQPMSIAGRMVSERERLLGMSPEERAWRAQWLKDQHLAPDEPKINPEYYRIRYNPIRRFYRAPLDKLENALLPKYGPNVAYFWRHLISKTFFIFVGITWATYYFKYKASDWTRLSGLKVTKSRPILLPGDPGYPNFYRKKDNEYATHGFENSPI
;
A
#
# COMPACT_ATOMS: atom_id res chain seq x y z
N MET A 1 33.50 -1.29 6.65
CA MET A 1 32.64 -2.47 6.43
C MET A 1 31.82 -2.21 5.17
N SER A 2 32.25 -2.73 4.03
CA SER A 2 31.49 -2.67 2.77
C SER A 2 30.60 -3.90 2.73
N GLU A 3 29.31 -3.72 3.05
CA GLU A 3 28.31 -4.77 2.90
C GLU A 3 28.25 -5.22 1.43
N GLY A 4 28.50 -6.50 1.19
CA GLY A 4 28.41 -7.14 -0.11
C GLY A 4 26.98 -7.06 -0.64
N LYS A 5 26.71 -6.04 -1.46
CA LYS A 5 25.47 -5.97 -2.25
C LYS A 5 25.47 -7.14 -3.22
N ALA A 6 24.57 -8.09 -3.03
CA ALA A 6 24.29 -9.12 -4.02
C ALA A 6 23.99 -8.44 -5.37
N SER A 7 24.77 -8.77 -6.40
CA SER A 7 24.50 -8.30 -7.75
C SER A 7 23.18 -8.91 -8.24
N GLN A 8 22.27 -8.08 -8.77
CA GLN A 8 21.00 -8.51 -9.38
C GLN A 8 21.18 -9.58 -10.47
N THR A 9 22.40 -9.68 -11.01
CA THR A 9 22.82 -10.60 -12.08
C THR A 9 23.90 -11.58 -11.64
N GLY A 10 24.03 -11.84 -10.33
CA GLY A 10 24.92 -12.87 -9.81
C GLY A 10 26.41 -12.62 -10.08
N GLY A 11 26.82 -11.36 -10.24
CA GLY A 11 28.20 -10.97 -10.54
C GLY A 11 28.52 -10.76 -12.02
N VAL A 12 27.57 -11.03 -12.93
CA VAL A 12 27.73 -10.77 -14.37
C VAL A 12 27.22 -9.38 -14.71
N GLN A 13 27.88 -8.66 -15.62
CA GLN A 13 27.35 -7.37 -16.10
C GLN A 13 26.04 -7.60 -16.88
N PRO A 14 24.93 -6.93 -16.51
CA PRO A 14 23.70 -7.02 -17.30
C PRO A 14 23.92 -6.42 -18.69
N MET A 15 23.85 -7.26 -19.71
CA MET A 15 23.86 -6.81 -21.10
C MET A 15 22.42 -6.74 -21.62
N SER A 16 22.04 -5.59 -22.19
CA SER A 16 20.71 -5.46 -22.80
C SER A 16 20.71 -6.16 -24.17
N ILE A 17 19.72 -7.02 -24.41
CA ILE A 17 19.55 -7.70 -25.71
C ILE A 17 19.33 -6.66 -26.83
N ALA A 18 18.67 -5.55 -26.52
CA ALA A 18 18.40 -4.45 -27.43
C ALA A 18 19.62 -3.51 -27.68
N GLY A 19 20.79 -3.81 -27.10
CA GLY A 19 22.06 -3.16 -27.42
C GLY A 19 22.06 -1.64 -27.25
N ARG A 20 22.94 -0.94 -27.99
CA ARG A 20 23.01 0.54 -27.95
C ARG A 20 21.72 1.21 -28.48
N MET A 21 20.95 0.49 -29.28
CA MET A 21 19.74 1.00 -29.94
C MET A 21 18.56 1.21 -28.99
N VAL A 22 18.66 0.81 -27.71
CA VAL A 22 17.70 1.21 -26.68
C VAL A 22 17.67 2.74 -26.52
N SER A 23 18.84 3.39 -26.56
CA SER A 23 18.95 4.83 -26.40
C SER A 23 18.54 5.56 -27.68
N GLU A 24 17.67 6.56 -27.55
CA GLU A 24 17.25 7.40 -28.68
C GLU A 24 18.41 8.23 -29.24
N ARG A 25 19.33 8.68 -28.36
CA ARG A 25 20.51 9.45 -28.77
C ARG A 25 21.43 8.64 -29.69
N GLU A 26 21.66 7.38 -29.36
CA GLU A 26 22.48 6.48 -30.17
C GLU A 26 21.86 6.24 -31.56
N ARG A 27 20.53 6.20 -31.64
CA ARG A 27 19.83 6.12 -32.92
C ARG A 27 19.98 7.40 -33.75
N LEU A 28 19.99 8.57 -33.09
CA LEU A 28 20.13 9.87 -33.74
C LEU A 28 21.55 10.14 -34.24
N LEU A 29 22.58 9.59 -33.58
CA LEU A 29 23.97 9.70 -33.99
C LEU A 29 24.26 8.99 -35.33
N GLY A 30 23.39 8.04 -35.73
CA GLY A 30 23.46 7.33 -37.01
C GLY A 30 23.41 5.81 -36.83
N MET A 31 22.76 5.14 -37.77
CA MET A 31 22.65 3.66 -37.78
C MET A 31 23.23 3.09 -39.07
N SER A 32 24.04 2.04 -38.93
CA SER A 32 24.48 1.23 -40.05
C SER A 32 23.27 0.54 -40.71
N PRO A 33 23.38 0.10 -41.98
CA PRO A 33 22.32 -0.65 -42.64
C PRO A 33 21.92 -1.93 -41.88
N GLU A 34 22.90 -2.64 -41.32
CA GLU A 34 22.69 -3.86 -40.53
C GLU A 34 21.90 -3.59 -39.25
N GLU A 35 22.26 -2.52 -38.55
CA GLU A 35 21.59 -2.08 -37.33
C GLU A 35 20.14 -1.67 -37.59
N ARG A 36 19.87 -1.05 -38.74
CA ARG A 36 18.52 -0.69 -39.15
C ARG A 36 17.67 -1.93 -39.43
N ALA A 37 18.23 -2.92 -40.12
CA ALA A 37 17.56 -4.20 -40.35
C ALA A 37 17.27 -4.94 -39.04
N TRP A 38 18.25 -4.99 -38.13
CA TRP A 38 18.07 -5.58 -36.81
C TRP A 38 17.02 -4.85 -35.98
N ARG A 39 17.01 -3.51 -36.00
CA ARG A 39 16.01 -2.72 -35.27
C ARG A 39 14.60 -2.94 -35.83
N ALA A 40 14.47 -3.07 -37.15
CA ALA A 40 13.20 -3.40 -37.80
C ALA A 40 12.69 -4.78 -37.37
N GLN A 41 13.59 -5.78 -37.31
CA GLN A 41 13.26 -7.10 -36.77
C GLN A 41 12.84 -7.01 -35.31
N TRP A 42 13.62 -6.32 -34.45
CA TRP A 42 13.28 -6.15 -33.04
C TRP A 42 11.90 -5.49 -32.86
N LEU A 43 11.58 -4.45 -33.64
CA LEU A 43 10.24 -3.82 -33.60
C LEU A 43 9.15 -4.82 -33.96
N LYS A 44 9.39 -5.64 -34.97
CA LYS A 44 8.47 -6.69 -35.39
C LYS A 44 8.23 -7.69 -34.27
N ASP A 45 9.29 -8.07 -33.57
CA ASP A 45 9.26 -9.02 -32.45
C ASP A 45 8.52 -8.49 -31.21
N GLN A 46 8.31 -7.16 -31.10
CA GLN A 46 7.50 -6.57 -30.02
C GLN A 46 5.99 -6.68 -30.27
N HIS A 47 5.54 -7.08 -31.45
CA HIS A 47 4.12 -7.32 -31.70
C HIS A 47 3.69 -8.62 -31.02
N LEU A 48 2.79 -8.49 -30.04
CA LEU A 48 2.17 -9.65 -29.40
C LEU A 48 1.28 -10.40 -30.39
N ALA A 49 1.12 -11.70 -30.16
CA ALA A 49 0.18 -12.51 -30.90
C ALA A 49 -1.27 -12.02 -30.67
N PRO A 50 -2.18 -12.18 -31.64
CA PRO A 50 -3.54 -11.62 -31.55
C PRO A 50 -4.37 -12.23 -30.42
N ASP A 51 -3.98 -13.40 -29.91
CA ASP A 51 -4.61 -14.11 -28.81
C ASP A 51 -4.05 -13.74 -27.43
N GLU A 52 -3.05 -12.86 -27.37
CA GLU A 52 -2.45 -12.38 -26.13
C GLU A 52 -3.02 -11.02 -25.71
N PRO A 53 -3.22 -10.78 -24.40
CA PRO A 53 -2.89 -11.64 -23.26
C PRO A 53 -3.98 -12.66 -22.88
N LYS A 54 -3.59 -13.91 -22.63
CA LYS A 54 -4.50 -14.97 -22.16
C LYS A 54 -4.73 -14.88 -20.65
N ILE A 55 -5.92 -14.43 -20.26
CA ILE A 55 -6.33 -14.35 -18.85
C ILE A 55 -7.03 -15.67 -18.46
N ASN A 56 -6.40 -16.49 -17.62
CA ASN A 56 -6.99 -17.74 -17.14
C ASN A 56 -7.99 -17.48 -16.00
N PRO A 57 -9.31 -17.69 -16.17
CA PRO A 57 -10.31 -17.41 -15.14
C PRO A 57 -10.20 -18.34 -13.93
N GLU A 58 -9.77 -19.60 -14.12
CA GLU A 58 -9.67 -20.59 -13.05
C GLU A 58 -8.62 -20.22 -12.01
N TYR A 59 -7.52 -19.62 -12.46
CA TYR A 59 -6.50 -19.09 -11.56
C TYR A 59 -7.05 -18.07 -10.56
N TYR A 60 -7.92 -17.15 -11.01
CA TYR A 60 -8.53 -16.15 -10.13
C TYR A 60 -9.60 -16.76 -9.22
N ARG A 61 -10.34 -17.76 -9.71
CA ARG A 61 -11.30 -18.52 -8.90
C ARG A 61 -10.59 -19.24 -7.76
N ILE A 62 -9.51 -19.96 -8.03
CA ILE A 62 -8.77 -20.70 -6.99
C ILE A 62 -8.07 -19.76 -6.02
N ARG A 63 -7.48 -18.68 -6.52
CA ARG A 63 -6.72 -17.72 -5.69
C ARG A 63 -7.57 -17.00 -4.63
N TYR A 64 -8.81 -16.67 -4.94
CA TYR A 64 -9.64 -15.85 -4.04
C TYR A 64 -10.79 -16.65 -3.45
N ASN A 65 -10.93 -16.59 -2.13
CA ASN A 65 -12.09 -17.19 -1.45
C ASN A 65 -13.41 -16.47 -1.83
N PRO A 66 -14.59 -17.10 -1.63
CA PRO A 66 -15.88 -16.51 -2.01
C PRO A 66 -16.16 -15.15 -1.35
N ILE A 67 -15.78 -14.99 -0.08
CA ILE A 67 -15.93 -13.73 0.66
C ILE A 67 -15.14 -12.60 -0.01
N ARG A 68 -13.90 -12.88 -0.43
CA ARG A 68 -13.05 -11.94 -1.15
C ARG A 68 -13.56 -11.60 -2.53
N ARG A 69 -14.20 -12.55 -3.21
CA ARG A 69 -14.86 -12.28 -4.49
C ARG A 69 -16.09 -11.37 -4.29
N PHE A 70 -16.85 -11.58 -3.23
CA PHE A 70 -18.06 -10.78 -2.95
C PHE A 70 -17.77 -9.28 -2.80
N TYR A 71 -16.88 -8.90 -1.87
CA TYR A 71 -16.59 -7.47 -1.67
C TYR A 71 -15.76 -6.85 -2.80
N ARG A 72 -15.10 -7.67 -3.63
CA ARG A 72 -14.30 -7.22 -4.77
C ARG A 72 -15.12 -7.04 -6.05
N ALA A 73 -16.21 -7.78 -6.22
CA ALA A 73 -17.08 -7.72 -7.40
C ALA A 73 -17.47 -6.31 -7.88
N PRO A 74 -17.88 -5.35 -7.01
CA PRO A 74 -18.21 -3.99 -7.48
C PRO A 74 -16.99 -3.25 -8.05
N LEU A 75 -15.82 -3.47 -7.46
CA LEU A 75 -14.56 -2.84 -7.89
C LEU A 75 -14.01 -3.47 -9.17
N ASP A 76 -14.20 -4.78 -9.37
CA ASP A 76 -13.86 -5.44 -10.62
C ASP A 76 -14.75 -4.95 -11.78
N LYS A 77 -16.04 -4.67 -11.53
CA LYS A 77 -16.91 -4.03 -12.53
C LYS A 77 -16.43 -2.63 -12.91
N LEU A 78 -15.97 -1.85 -11.94
CA LEU A 78 -15.37 -0.53 -12.18
C LEU A 78 -14.09 -0.65 -13.01
N GLU A 79 -13.19 -1.59 -12.66
CA GLU A 79 -11.97 -1.83 -13.43
C GLU A 79 -12.32 -2.17 -14.89
N ASN A 80 -13.24 -3.11 -15.12
CA ASN A 80 -13.67 -3.52 -16.45
C ASN A 80 -14.28 -2.38 -17.28
N ALA A 81 -14.98 -1.44 -16.64
CA ALA A 81 -15.52 -0.26 -17.31
C ALA A 81 -14.41 0.74 -17.73
N LEU A 82 -13.30 0.81 -16.98
CA LEU A 82 -12.18 1.70 -17.27
C LEU A 82 -11.17 1.10 -18.26
N LEU A 83 -11.06 -0.22 -18.33
CA LEU A 83 -10.14 -0.95 -19.22
C LEU A 83 -10.13 -0.45 -20.67
N PRO A 84 -11.28 -0.32 -21.39
CA PRO A 84 -11.27 0.03 -22.80
C PRO A 84 -10.76 1.45 -23.08
N LYS A 85 -10.86 2.37 -22.11
CA LYS A 85 -10.53 3.78 -22.29
C LYS A 85 -9.13 4.14 -21.82
N TYR A 86 -8.68 3.55 -20.71
CA TYR A 86 -7.43 3.94 -20.04
C TYR A 86 -6.37 2.83 -20.02
N GLY A 87 -6.71 1.62 -20.47
CA GLY A 87 -5.83 0.47 -20.44
C GLY A 87 -5.66 -0.16 -19.04
N PRO A 88 -4.91 -1.26 -18.94
CA PRO A 88 -4.84 -2.09 -17.74
C PRO A 88 -4.17 -1.42 -16.55
N ASN A 89 -3.10 -0.66 -16.78
CA ASN A 89 -2.32 -0.06 -15.70
C ASN A 89 -3.12 0.99 -14.92
N VAL A 90 -3.83 1.85 -15.64
CA VAL A 90 -4.64 2.94 -15.05
C VAL A 90 -5.87 2.37 -14.35
N ALA A 91 -6.56 1.41 -14.99
CA ALA A 91 -7.72 0.75 -14.39
C ALA A 91 -7.34 0.02 -13.08
N TYR A 92 -6.21 -0.71 -13.09
CA TYR A 92 -5.66 -1.38 -11.91
C TYR A 92 -5.33 -0.39 -10.79
N PHE A 93 -4.70 0.74 -11.12
CA PHE A 93 -4.36 1.79 -10.16
C PHE A 93 -5.62 2.34 -9.47
N TRP A 94 -6.62 2.75 -10.25
CA TRP A 94 -7.86 3.32 -9.71
C TRP A 94 -8.63 2.32 -8.87
N ARG A 95 -8.71 1.04 -9.28
CA ARG A 95 -9.34 0.01 -8.45
C ARG A 95 -8.70 -0.07 -7.08
N HIS A 96 -7.37 -0.09 -7.00
CA HIS A 96 -6.67 -0.18 -5.71
C HIS A 96 -6.81 1.09 -4.90
N LEU A 97 -6.69 2.26 -5.54
CA LEU A 97 -6.80 3.54 -4.87
C LEU A 97 -8.16 3.65 -4.17
N ILE A 98 -9.25 3.45 -4.91
CA ILE A 98 -10.62 3.50 -4.39
C ILE A 98 -10.84 2.48 -3.29
N SER A 99 -10.36 1.23 -3.48
CA SER A 99 -10.53 0.19 -2.47
C SER A 99 -9.82 0.54 -1.15
N LYS A 100 -8.57 1.01 -1.23
CA LYS A 100 -7.77 1.32 -0.05
C LYS A 100 -8.31 2.55 0.66
N THR A 101 -8.66 3.61 -0.08
CA THR A 101 -9.22 4.83 0.52
C THR A 101 -10.54 4.54 1.23
N PHE A 102 -11.41 3.72 0.63
CA PHE A 102 -12.66 3.30 1.26
C PHE A 102 -12.42 2.54 2.57
N PHE A 103 -11.56 1.52 2.57
CA PHE A 103 -11.28 0.74 3.79
C PHE A 103 -10.57 1.58 4.87
N ILE A 104 -9.68 2.51 4.48
CA ILE A 104 -9.05 3.45 5.42
C ILE A 104 -10.10 4.35 6.05
N PHE A 105 -11.00 4.92 5.24
CA PHE A 105 -12.07 5.79 5.74
C PHE A 105 -13.00 5.06 6.72
N VAL A 106 -13.44 3.85 6.37
CA VAL A 106 -14.26 3.01 7.26
C VAL A 106 -13.49 2.66 8.54
N GLY A 107 -12.21 2.32 8.44
CA GLY A 107 -11.37 2.01 9.60
C GLY A 107 -11.20 3.20 10.55
N ILE A 108 -10.95 4.39 10.00
CA ILE A 108 -10.81 5.63 10.79
C ILE A 108 -12.13 5.98 11.48
N THR A 109 -13.24 6.01 10.74
CA THR A 109 -14.54 6.37 11.30
C THR A 109 -15.00 5.37 12.36
N TRP A 110 -14.77 4.07 12.14
CA TRP A 110 -15.02 3.05 13.14
C TRP A 110 -14.14 3.23 14.39
N ALA A 111 -12.83 3.46 14.21
CA ALA A 111 -11.90 3.66 15.32
C ALA A 111 -12.24 4.91 16.15
N THR A 112 -12.55 6.05 15.50
CA THR A 112 -12.91 7.28 16.21
C THR A 112 -14.21 7.10 16.98
N TYR A 113 -15.23 6.47 16.39
CA TYR A 113 -16.47 6.15 17.08
C TYR A 113 -16.25 5.20 18.27
N TYR A 114 -15.44 4.16 18.07
CA TYR A 114 -15.11 3.18 19.10
C TYR A 114 -14.42 3.84 20.30
N PHE A 115 -13.35 4.62 20.09
CA PHE A 115 -12.65 5.27 21.18
C PHE A 115 -13.45 6.41 21.85
N LYS A 116 -14.41 7.01 21.14
CA LYS A 116 -15.24 8.08 21.71
C LYS A 116 -16.34 7.57 22.64
N TYR A 117 -16.97 6.43 22.33
CA TYR A 117 -18.17 5.95 23.06
C TYR A 117 -18.02 4.57 23.71
N LYS A 118 -16.99 3.82 23.32
CA LYS A 118 -16.74 2.44 23.73
C LYS A 118 -15.32 2.20 24.25
N ALA A 119 -14.64 3.25 24.70
CA ALA A 119 -13.39 3.08 25.43
C ALA A 119 -13.59 2.23 26.69
N SER A 120 -12.51 1.60 27.15
CA SER A 120 -12.51 0.80 28.39
C SER A 120 -12.60 1.74 29.60
N ASP A 121 -13.76 1.72 30.26
CA ASP A 121 -14.02 2.39 31.53
C ASP A 121 -14.29 1.35 32.63
N TRP A 122 -14.20 1.75 33.89
CA TRP A 122 -14.45 0.88 35.05
C TRP A 122 -15.84 0.21 35.05
N THR A 123 -16.83 0.79 34.36
CA THR A 123 -18.19 0.24 34.24
C THR A 123 -18.31 -0.93 33.27
N ARG A 124 -17.29 -1.19 32.45
CA ARG A 124 -17.35 -2.17 31.35
C ARG A 124 -16.20 -3.18 31.44
N LEU A 125 -16.55 -4.46 31.29
CA LEU A 125 -15.56 -5.54 31.27
C LEU A 125 -14.71 -5.54 29.99
N SER A 126 -15.27 -5.10 28.86
CA SER A 126 -14.62 -5.15 27.56
C SER A 126 -14.20 -3.78 27.05
N GLY A 127 -13.06 -3.70 26.39
CA GLY A 127 -12.64 -2.50 25.65
C GLY A 127 -11.14 -2.46 25.47
N LEU A 128 -10.67 -1.58 24.57
CA LEU A 128 -9.24 -1.30 24.46
C LEU A 128 -8.88 -0.23 25.48
N LYS A 129 -7.88 -0.53 26.33
CA LYS A 129 -7.34 0.41 27.31
C LYS A 129 -6.40 1.39 26.60
N VAL A 130 -6.68 2.68 26.73
CA VAL A 130 -5.80 3.75 26.23
C VAL A 130 -5.16 4.45 27.41
N THR A 131 -3.86 4.27 27.58
CA THR A 131 -3.07 5.01 28.57
C THR A 131 -2.28 6.10 27.87
N LYS A 132 -2.50 7.36 28.26
CA LYS A 132 -1.72 8.50 27.76
C LYS A 132 -0.55 8.77 28.69
N SER A 133 0.66 8.83 28.14
CA SER A 133 1.79 9.42 28.85
C SER A 133 1.64 10.93 28.90
N ARG A 134 2.17 11.56 29.94
CA ARG A 134 2.26 13.02 30.02
C ARG A 134 3.15 13.56 28.89
N PRO A 135 2.90 14.79 28.39
CA PRO A 135 3.87 15.48 27.55
C PRO A 135 5.15 15.77 28.36
N ILE A 136 6.27 15.93 27.64
CA ILE A 136 7.54 16.38 28.24
C ILE A 136 7.37 17.86 28.59
N LEU A 137 7.71 18.24 29.82
CA LEU A 137 7.67 19.61 30.32
C LEU A 137 9.03 19.94 30.93
N LEU A 138 9.62 21.04 30.50
CA LEU A 138 10.92 21.51 30.97
C LEU A 138 10.77 22.69 31.94
N PRO A 139 11.76 22.93 32.82
CA PRO A 139 11.79 24.13 33.64
C PRO A 139 11.78 25.38 32.75
N GLY A 140 10.71 26.18 32.81
CA GLY A 140 10.51 27.38 31.99
C GLY A 140 9.31 27.31 31.05
N ASP A 141 8.75 26.13 30.80
CA ASP A 141 7.49 26.00 30.05
C ASP A 141 6.30 26.49 30.90
N PRO A 142 5.25 27.09 30.29
CA PRO A 142 4.10 27.62 31.02
C PRO A 142 3.31 26.55 31.79
N GLY A 143 3.51 25.26 31.47
CA GLY A 143 2.89 24.13 32.17
C GLY A 143 3.77 23.47 33.24
N TYR A 144 4.98 23.97 33.50
CA TYR A 144 5.88 23.42 34.51
C TYR A 144 5.68 24.13 35.87
N PRO A 145 5.55 23.41 37.00
CA PRO A 145 5.51 21.95 37.14
C PRO A 145 4.10 21.35 37.07
N ASN A 146 3.90 20.31 36.24
CA ASN A 146 2.68 19.48 36.25
C ASN A 146 3.02 18.04 36.64
N PHE A 147 3.09 17.79 37.96
CA PHE A 147 3.36 16.49 38.54
C PHE A 147 2.11 15.96 39.24
N TYR A 148 1.34 15.12 38.54
CA TYR A 148 0.36 14.28 39.21
C TYR A 148 1.01 12.98 39.65
N ARG A 149 1.29 12.84 40.95
CA ARG A 149 1.73 11.58 41.54
C ARG A 149 0.49 10.74 41.84
N LYS A 150 0.32 9.65 41.10
CA LYS A 150 -0.75 8.68 41.37
C LYS A 150 -0.60 8.12 42.78
N LYS A 151 -1.71 8.04 43.51
CA LYS A 151 -1.75 7.35 44.80
C LYS A 151 -1.80 5.84 44.58
N ASP A 152 -1.46 5.08 45.62
CA ASP A 152 -1.34 3.61 45.54
C ASP A 152 -2.68 2.92 45.20
N ASN A 153 -3.81 3.56 45.50
CA ASN A 153 -5.14 3.07 45.17
C ASN A 153 -5.63 3.48 43.77
N GLU A 154 -4.91 4.32 43.02
CA GLU A 154 -5.31 4.82 41.70
C GLU A 154 -4.73 4.00 40.54
N TYR A 155 -3.96 2.97 40.88
CA TYR A 155 -3.44 2.02 39.92
C TYR A 155 -4.54 1.05 39.51
N ALA A 156 -4.72 0.88 38.19
CA ALA A 156 -5.70 -0.04 37.60
C ALA A 156 -7.18 0.19 37.97
N THR A 157 -7.56 1.40 38.40
CA THR A 157 -8.96 1.76 38.72
C THR A 157 -9.84 2.05 37.51
N HIS A 158 -9.26 2.15 36.31
CA HIS A 158 -9.99 2.46 35.06
C HIS A 158 -10.91 3.71 35.18
N GLY A 159 -10.48 4.70 35.97
CA GLY A 159 -11.23 5.94 36.17
C GLY A 159 -12.36 5.84 37.20
N PHE A 160 -12.39 4.80 38.03
CA PHE A 160 -13.38 4.65 39.12
C PHE A 160 -13.41 5.84 40.07
N GLU A 161 -12.28 6.52 40.30
CA GLU A 161 -12.22 7.74 41.13
C GLU A 161 -13.10 8.88 40.61
N ASN A 162 -13.40 8.91 39.31
CA ASN A 162 -14.30 9.89 38.71
C ASN A 162 -15.77 9.44 38.74
N SER A 163 -16.08 8.34 39.42
CA SER A 163 -17.44 7.85 39.54
C SER A 163 -18.27 8.75 40.46
N PRO A 164 -19.59 8.87 40.24
CA PRO A 164 -20.46 9.66 41.10
C PRO A 164 -20.78 8.97 42.44
N ILE A 165 -20.22 7.78 42.70
CA ILE A 165 -20.40 6.95 43.90
C ILE A 165 -19.07 6.89 44.64
#